data_AF-A0A373LHR7-F1
#
_entry.id   AF-A0A373LHR7-F1
#
_cell.length_a   1.000
_cell.length_b   1.000
_cell.length_c   1.000
_cell.angle_alpha   90.00
_cell.angle_beta   90.00
_cell.angle_gamma   90.00
#
_symmetry.space_group_name_H-M   'P 1'
#
loop_
_entity.id
_entity.type
_entity.pdbx_description
1 polymer ?
#
loop_
_entity_poly.entity_id
_entity_poly.type
_entity_poly.pdbx_seq_one_letter_code
_entity_poly.pdbx_strand_id
1 'polypeptide(L)'
;MRILNHDMQRFLTYTNFEIDIDNEKEDILKKCINRAYRDLSRRIPYKYSLSMIKNMKKEDAKIFNNKKEEFKNSVYELFKENINSITEPIELIELIKQKADEQDIWTNEKGFTYGLSQKWVNMTLKYLLMFDECPISKEKLDVPVDSYIIKVANASEEKNKLGLDLNYCKSVKWSTWNDITEYTIFQDKIRKKTEEKNYETKIDWEYHAWLEQAKENK
;
A
#
# COMPACT_ATOMS: atom_id res chain seq x y z
N MET A 1 18.48 -18.10 -20.20
CA MET A 1 17.49 -17.86 -19.12
C MET A 1 18.20 -18.09 -17.80
N ARG A 2 18.52 -17.04 -17.01
CA ARG A 2 19.10 -17.23 -15.67
C ARG A 2 17.95 -17.65 -14.75
N ILE A 3 17.90 -18.94 -14.43
CA ILE A 3 16.97 -19.47 -13.43
C ILE A 3 17.45 -18.90 -12.09
N LEU A 4 16.67 -18.01 -11.50
CA LEU A 4 16.83 -17.70 -10.08
C LEU A 4 16.68 -19.03 -9.33
N ASN A 5 17.73 -19.45 -8.62
CA ASN A 5 17.66 -20.64 -7.77
C ASN A 5 16.43 -20.52 -6.85
N HIS A 6 15.63 -21.58 -6.77
CA HIS A 6 14.48 -21.68 -5.88
C HIS A 6 14.85 -21.29 -4.44
N ASP A 7 16.04 -21.67 -3.96
CA ASP A 7 16.53 -21.30 -2.63
C ASP A 7 16.79 -19.79 -2.49
N MET A 8 17.24 -19.12 -3.55
CA MET A 8 17.41 -17.66 -3.54
C MET A 8 16.05 -16.95 -3.55
N GLN A 9 15.06 -17.46 -4.29
CA GLN A 9 13.70 -16.92 -4.25
C GLN A 9 13.07 -17.11 -2.87
N ARG A 10 13.24 -18.29 -2.26
CA ARG A 10 12.83 -18.59 -0.88
C ARG A 10 13.50 -17.67 0.13
N PHE A 11 14.81 -17.47 0.02
CA PHE A 11 15.53 -16.53 0.89
C PHE A 11 15.01 -15.09 0.74
N LEU A 12 14.78 -14.61 -0.49
CA LEU A 12 14.27 -13.25 -0.72
C LEU A 12 12.84 -13.07 -0.20
N THR A 13 11.95 -14.04 -0.43
CA THR A 13 10.57 -13.99 0.08
C THR A 13 10.55 -14.05 1.60
N TYR A 14 11.32 -14.94 2.23
CA TYR A 14 11.41 -15.02 3.67
C TYR A 14 12.01 -13.76 4.31
N THR A 15 13.11 -13.22 3.77
CA THR A 15 13.75 -12.02 4.33
C THR A 15 12.90 -10.76 4.19
N ASN A 16 12.10 -10.65 3.13
CA ASN A 16 11.29 -9.45 2.88
C ASN A 16 9.87 -9.54 3.44
N PHE A 17 9.30 -10.75 3.55
CA PHE A 17 7.89 -10.96 3.90
C PHE A 17 7.69 -11.93 5.06
N GLU A 18 8.73 -12.60 5.53
CA GLU A 18 8.65 -13.71 6.50
C GLU A 18 7.80 -14.88 5.96
N ILE A 19 7.61 -14.96 4.62
CA ILE A 19 6.84 -16.01 3.93
C ILE A 19 7.78 -17.10 3.42
N ASP A 20 7.39 -18.34 3.65
CA ASP A 20 8.00 -19.56 3.17
C ASP A 20 6.96 -20.38 2.39
N ILE A 21 7.41 -21.33 1.57
CA ILE A 21 6.58 -22.16 0.68
C ILE A 21 5.55 -23.01 1.45
N ASP A 22 5.81 -23.28 2.73
CA ASP A 22 4.96 -24.09 3.59
C ASP A 22 3.90 -23.25 4.34
N ASN A 23 3.81 -21.93 4.11
CA ASN A 23 2.83 -21.11 4.79
C ASN A 23 1.41 -21.30 4.24
N GLU A 24 0.44 -21.43 5.15
CA GLU A 24 -0.97 -21.46 4.81
C GLU A 24 -1.44 -20.09 4.28
N LYS A 25 -2.50 -20.07 3.47
CA LYS A 25 -3.06 -18.85 2.86
C LYS A 25 -3.38 -17.75 3.87
N GLU A 26 -3.92 -18.13 5.04
CA GLU A 26 -4.23 -17.17 6.10
C GLU A 26 -2.95 -16.50 6.67
N ASP A 27 -1.86 -17.26 6.79
CA ASP A 27 -0.58 -16.73 7.23
C ASP A 27 0.05 -15.80 6.18
N ILE A 28 -0.07 -16.14 4.89
CA ILE A 28 0.35 -15.28 3.77
C ILE A 28 -0.40 -13.94 3.81
N LEU A 29 -1.73 -13.96 3.99
CA LEU A 29 -2.56 -12.75 4.09
C LEU A 29 -2.07 -11.86 5.24
N LYS A 30 -1.92 -12.43 6.43
CA LYS A 30 -1.46 -11.69 7.62
C LYS A 30 -0.08 -11.07 7.40
N LYS A 31 0.84 -11.80 6.77
CA LYS A 31 2.19 -11.32 6.46
C LYS A 31 2.19 -10.20 5.42
N CYS A 32 1.37 -10.31 4.37
CA CYS A 32 1.21 -9.25 3.37
C CYS A 32 0.66 -7.96 3.98
N ILE A 33 -0.39 -8.05 4.81
CA ILE A 33 -1.00 -6.90 5.51
C ILE A 33 0.02 -6.22 6.42
N ASN A 34 0.77 -7.02 7.21
CA ASN A 34 1.80 -6.49 8.10
C ASN A 34 2.96 -5.85 7.35
N ARG A 35 3.36 -6.43 6.21
CA ARG A 35 4.42 -5.87 5.37
C ARG A 35 3.99 -4.53 4.78
N ALA A 36 2.77 -4.44 4.25
CA ALA A 36 2.19 -3.20 3.72
C ALA A 36 2.10 -2.12 4.80
N TYR A 37 1.66 -2.48 6.01
CA TYR A 37 1.67 -1.57 7.16
C TYR A 37 3.08 -1.04 7.46
N ARG A 38 4.10 -1.91 7.47
CA ARG A 38 5.50 -1.48 7.71
C ARG A 38 5.95 -0.43 6.68
N ASP A 39 5.56 -0.56 5.41
CA ASP A 39 5.92 0.39 4.34
C ASP A 39 5.31 1.79 4.52
N LEU A 40 4.09 1.88 5.05
CA LEU A 40 3.41 3.17 5.27
C LEU A 40 3.51 3.69 6.70
N SER A 41 3.95 2.87 7.67
CA SER A 41 3.98 3.17 9.11
C SER A 41 4.65 4.49 9.47
N ARG A 42 5.72 4.86 8.76
CA ARG A 42 6.46 6.12 8.97
C ARG A 42 5.64 7.38 8.62
N ARG A 43 4.58 7.24 7.83
CA ARG A 43 3.71 8.32 7.40
C ARG A 43 2.41 8.39 8.21
N ILE A 44 2.16 7.42 9.10
CA ILE A 44 0.96 7.41 9.94
C ILE A 44 1.10 8.50 11.02
N PRO A 45 0.12 9.41 11.14
CA PRO A 45 0.17 10.51 12.09
C PRO A 45 -0.26 10.05 13.49
N TYR A 46 0.53 9.19 14.15
CA TYR A 46 0.24 8.71 15.50
C TYR A 46 0.36 9.81 16.57
N LYS A 47 -0.66 9.93 17.44
CA LYS A 47 -0.79 10.94 18.52
C LYS A 47 0.51 11.19 19.29
N TYR A 48 1.27 10.12 19.53
CA TYR A 48 2.56 10.19 20.18
C TYR A 48 3.68 9.66 19.27
N SER A 49 4.76 10.44 19.19
CA SER A 49 6.00 10.00 18.54
C SER A 49 6.71 8.93 19.39
N LEU A 50 7.67 8.22 18.79
CA LEU A 50 8.47 7.23 19.52
C LEU A 50 9.21 7.84 20.73
N SER A 51 9.69 9.08 20.63
CA SER A 51 10.35 9.75 21.75
C SER A 51 9.36 10.12 22.86
N MET A 52 8.16 10.56 22.51
CA MET A 52 7.09 10.80 23.48
C MET A 52 6.70 9.50 24.19
N ILE A 53 6.55 8.39 23.46
CA ILE A 53 6.22 7.07 24.02
C ILE A 53 7.29 6.56 24.99
N LYS A 54 8.57 6.86 24.75
CA LYS A 54 9.66 6.49 25.66
C LYS A 54 9.66 7.28 26.97
N ASN A 55 9.14 8.49 26.95
CA ASN A 55 9.17 9.42 28.08
C ASN A 55 7.86 9.46 28.89
N MET A 56 6.79 8.81 28.41
CA MET A 56 5.52 8.69 29.15
C MET A 56 5.58 7.56 30.18
N LYS A 57 4.58 7.53 31.08
CA LYS A 57 4.44 6.44 32.05
C LYS A 57 4.28 5.10 31.32
N LYS A 58 4.83 4.03 31.91
CA LYS A 58 4.83 2.70 31.31
C LYS A 58 3.41 2.21 30.99
N GLU A 59 2.46 2.55 31.85
CA GLU A 59 1.05 2.21 31.71
C GLU A 59 0.42 2.94 30.51
N ASP A 60 0.66 4.25 30.38
CA ASP A 60 0.15 5.06 29.26
C ASP A 60 0.74 4.60 27.91
N ALA A 61 2.05 4.30 27.88
CA ALA A 61 2.71 3.73 26.71
C ALA A 61 2.11 2.38 26.32
N LYS A 62 1.82 1.52 27.30
CA LYS A 62 1.20 0.22 27.07
C LYS A 62 -0.21 0.38 26.49
N ILE A 63 -1.03 1.26 27.06
CA ILE A 63 -2.39 1.55 26.57
C ILE A 63 -2.34 2.03 25.12
N PHE A 64 -1.47 2.99 24.81
CA PHE A 64 -1.37 3.51 23.45
C PHE A 64 -0.90 2.46 22.43
N ASN A 65 0.11 1.66 22.80
CA ASN A 65 0.59 0.58 21.92
C ASN A 65 -0.46 -0.51 21.72
N ASN A 66 -1.26 -0.84 22.75
CA ASN A 66 -2.37 -1.77 22.61
C ASN A 66 -3.42 -1.25 21.62
N LYS A 67 -3.82 0.02 21.70
CA LYS A 67 -4.76 0.62 20.74
C LYS A 67 -4.23 0.58 19.29
N LYS A 68 -2.92 0.78 19.10
CA LYS A 68 -2.29 0.64 17.77
C LYS A 68 -2.40 -0.79 17.23
N GLU A 69 -2.19 -1.77 18.10
CA GLU A 69 -2.27 -3.18 17.72
C GLU A 69 -3.72 -3.62 17.49
N GLU A 70 -4.66 -3.15 18.30
CA GLU A 70 -6.11 -3.33 18.09
C GLU A 70 -6.54 -2.79 16.72
N PHE A 71 -6.10 -1.59 16.35
CA PHE A 71 -6.38 -1.05 15.02
C PHE A 71 -5.78 -1.94 13.91
N LYS A 72 -4.53 -2.37 14.03
CA LYS A 72 -3.92 -3.29 13.06
C LYS A 72 -4.68 -4.61 12.94
N ASN A 73 -5.10 -5.19 14.06
CA ASN A 73 -5.91 -6.40 14.07
C ASN A 73 -7.29 -6.16 13.44
N SER A 74 -7.91 -5.02 13.68
CA SER A 74 -9.19 -4.70 13.02
C SER A 74 -9.06 -4.58 11.50
N VAL A 75 -7.95 -4.06 10.99
CA VAL A 75 -7.66 -4.07 9.55
C VAL A 75 -7.48 -5.49 9.04
N TYR A 76 -6.78 -6.35 9.79
CA TYR A 76 -6.64 -7.76 9.45
C TYR A 76 -8.00 -8.47 9.35
N GLU A 77 -8.88 -8.29 10.33
CA GLU A 77 -10.23 -8.89 10.29
C GLU A 77 -11.05 -8.34 9.11
N LEU A 78 -10.99 -7.03 8.82
CA LEU A 78 -11.64 -6.46 7.63
C LEU A 78 -11.17 -7.12 6.33
N PHE A 79 -9.87 -7.37 6.19
CA PHE A 79 -9.36 -8.14 5.07
C PHE A 79 -9.93 -9.56 5.10
N LYS A 80 -9.78 -10.29 6.20
CA LYS A 80 -10.21 -11.69 6.30
C LYS A 80 -11.70 -11.88 5.95
N GLU A 81 -12.55 -10.97 6.39
CA GLU A 81 -14.00 -10.99 6.15
C GLU A 81 -14.38 -10.66 4.70
N ASN A 82 -13.66 -9.75 4.04
CA ASN A 82 -14.10 -9.15 2.78
C ASN A 82 -13.25 -9.56 1.56
N ILE A 83 -12.02 -10.05 1.74
CA ILE A 83 -11.03 -10.25 0.66
C ILE A 83 -11.55 -11.18 -0.45
N ASN A 84 -12.38 -12.18 -0.11
CA ASN A 84 -12.95 -13.12 -1.08
C ASN A 84 -14.22 -12.61 -1.78
N SER A 85 -14.84 -11.52 -1.30
CA SER A 85 -16.08 -10.97 -1.85
C SER A 85 -15.92 -9.60 -2.49
N ILE A 86 -14.85 -8.86 -2.15
CA ILE A 86 -14.57 -7.56 -2.75
C ILE A 86 -14.36 -7.67 -4.25
N THR A 87 -14.89 -6.71 -4.99
CA THR A 87 -14.71 -6.65 -6.44
C THR A 87 -13.69 -5.60 -6.83
N GLU A 88 -13.60 -4.51 -6.07
CA GLU A 88 -12.70 -3.39 -6.33
C GLU A 88 -11.95 -3.00 -5.03
N PRO A 89 -10.68 -2.56 -5.12
CA PRO A 89 -9.89 -2.16 -3.94
C PRO A 89 -10.54 -1.06 -3.10
N ILE A 90 -11.31 -0.16 -3.74
CA ILE A 90 -11.96 0.99 -3.09
C ILE A 90 -12.87 0.60 -1.93
N GLU A 91 -13.52 -0.57 -2.01
CA GLU A 91 -14.43 -1.06 -0.96
C GLU A 91 -13.68 -1.25 0.37
N LEU A 92 -12.51 -1.92 0.34
CA LEU A 92 -11.65 -2.08 1.52
C LEU A 92 -11.04 -0.76 1.98
N ILE A 93 -10.73 0.14 1.05
CA ILE A 93 -10.14 1.46 1.35
C ILE A 93 -11.11 2.28 2.21
N GLU A 94 -12.40 2.26 1.87
CA GLU A 94 -13.45 2.94 2.63
C GLU A 94 -13.67 2.31 4.01
N LEU A 95 -13.76 0.97 4.08
CA LEU A 95 -13.93 0.26 5.36
C LEU A 95 -12.78 0.52 6.34
N ILE A 96 -11.53 0.44 5.87
CA ILE A 96 -10.35 0.72 6.71
C ILE A 96 -10.33 2.18 7.14
N LYS A 97 -10.73 3.11 6.26
CA LYS A 97 -10.82 4.53 6.62
C LYS A 97 -11.87 4.77 7.71
N GLN A 98 -13.08 4.22 7.56
CA GLN A 98 -14.13 4.30 8.56
C GLN A 98 -13.66 3.73 9.90
N LYS A 99 -13.02 2.55 9.89
CA LYS A 99 -12.48 1.93 11.09
C LYS A 99 -11.41 2.78 11.77
N ALA A 100 -10.61 3.49 10.99
CA ALA A 100 -9.58 4.38 11.51
C ALA A 100 -10.18 5.65 12.14
N ASP A 101 -11.30 6.15 11.63
CA ASP A 101 -12.00 7.33 12.17
C ASP A 101 -12.62 7.07 13.56
N GLU A 102 -12.89 5.81 13.89
CA GLU A 102 -13.32 5.40 15.23
C GLU A 102 -12.19 5.46 16.29
N GLN A 103 -10.93 5.62 15.86
CA GLN A 103 -9.77 5.52 16.75
C GLN A 103 -9.28 6.89 17.25
N ASP A 104 -9.11 7.05 18.57
CA ASP A 104 -8.40 8.19 19.17
C ASP A 104 -6.89 7.87 19.35
N ILE A 105 -6.19 7.64 18.24
CA ILE A 105 -4.73 7.39 18.23
C ILE A 105 -3.94 8.29 17.26
N TRP A 106 -4.56 9.33 16.72
CA TRP A 106 -3.99 10.22 15.70
C TRP A 106 -3.55 11.58 16.27
N THR A 107 -2.59 12.27 15.63
CA THR A 107 -2.07 13.58 16.10
C THR A 107 -2.96 14.77 15.77
N ASN A 108 -3.82 14.71 14.73
CA ASN A 108 -4.46 15.89 14.12
C ASN A 108 -5.96 15.65 13.81
N GLU A 109 -6.72 16.73 13.58
CA GLU A 109 -8.09 16.75 13.02
C GLU A 109 -8.26 15.92 11.72
N LYS A 110 -7.18 15.73 10.95
CA LYS A 110 -7.22 14.99 9.67
C LYS A 110 -7.14 13.47 9.82
N GLY A 111 -6.71 12.97 10.98
CA GLY A 111 -6.67 11.54 11.30
C GLY A 111 -5.87 10.67 10.32
N PHE A 112 -6.26 9.40 10.26
CA PHE A 112 -5.84 8.45 9.23
C PHE A 112 -6.58 8.77 7.92
N THR A 113 -5.87 8.95 6.82
CA THR A 113 -6.41 9.52 5.56
C THR A 113 -6.76 8.43 4.53
N TYR A 114 -7.54 8.76 3.49
CA TYR A 114 -7.73 7.83 2.35
C TYR A 114 -6.42 7.53 1.64
N GLY A 115 -5.51 8.50 1.57
CA GLY A 115 -4.16 8.29 1.08
C GLY A 115 -3.41 7.17 1.82
N LEU A 116 -3.52 7.12 3.14
CA LEU A 116 -2.94 6.04 3.96
C LEU A 116 -3.68 4.72 3.76
N SER A 117 -5.02 4.77 3.72
CA SER A 117 -5.86 3.59 3.50
C SER A 117 -5.57 2.89 2.17
N GLN A 118 -5.58 3.65 1.06
CA GLN A 118 -5.26 3.10 -0.27
C GLN A 118 -3.86 2.51 -0.35
N LYS A 119 -2.87 3.12 0.33
CA LYS A 119 -1.51 2.59 0.32
C LYS A 119 -1.46 1.25 1.03
N TRP A 120 -2.20 1.09 2.13
CA TRP A 120 -2.26 -0.18 2.84
C TRP A 120 -2.94 -1.23 1.96
N VAL A 121 -4.11 -0.92 1.39
CA VAL A 121 -4.88 -1.86 0.57
C VAL A 121 -4.13 -2.30 -0.66
N ASN A 122 -3.69 -1.35 -1.49
CA ASN A 122 -3.09 -1.66 -2.77
C ASN A 122 -1.73 -2.36 -2.62
N MET A 123 -0.95 -2.02 -1.59
CA MET A 123 0.28 -2.78 -1.30
C MET A 123 -0.03 -4.21 -0.85
N THR A 124 -1.03 -4.42 0.01
CA THR A 124 -1.43 -5.77 0.42
C THR A 124 -1.86 -6.60 -0.78
N LEU A 125 -2.73 -6.08 -1.64
CA LEU A 125 -3.21 -6.78 -2.84
C LEU A 125 -2.07 -7.08 -3.82
N LYS A 126 -1.15 -6.13 -4.02
CA LYS A 126 0.06 -6.35 -4.83
C LYS A 126 0.95 -7.45 -4.27
N TYR A 127 1.09 -7.54 -2.95
CA TYR A 127 1.85 -8.60 -2.30
C TYR A 127 1.16 -9.95 -2.44
N LEU A 128 -0.15 -10.01 -2.22
CA LEU A 128 -0.94 -11.22 -2.48
C LEU A 128 -0.80 -11.67 -3.94
N LEU A 129 -0.80 -10.74 -4.90
CA LEU A 129 -0.62 -11.05 -6.33
C LEU A 129 0.75 -11.68 -6.58
N MET A 130 1.79 -11.19 -5.91
CA MET A 130 3.14 -11.74 -6.02
C MET A 130 3.25 -13.18 -5.50
N PHE A 131 2.38 -13.58 -4.57
CA PHE A 131 2.32 -14.92 -4.01
C PHE A 131 1.22 -15.80 -4.63
N ASP A 132 0.58 -15.35 -5.72
CA ASP A 132 -0.55 -16.06 -6.38
C ASP A 132 -1.75 -16.32 -5.44
N GLU A 133 -1.94 -15.44 -4.46
CA GLU A 133 -3.00 -15.49 -3.45
C GLU A 133 -3.95 -14.29 -3.53
N CYS A 134 -3.89 -13.50 -4.61
CA CYS A 134 -4.79 -12.36 -4.80
C CYS A 134 -6.15 -12.81 -5.34
N PRO A 135 -7.26 -12.55 -4.62
CA PRO A 135 -8.59 -12.94 -5.09
C PRO A 135 -9.17 -11.97 -6.14
N ILE A 136 -8.62 -10.76 -6.24
CA ILE A 136 -9.00 -9.78 -7.26
C ILE A 136 -8.13 -9.98 -8.50
N SER A 137 -8.76 -9.94 -9.69
CA SER A 137 -8.03 -10.03 -10.95
C SER A 137 -7.10 -8.83 -11.16
N LYS A 138 -5.96 -9.07 -11.81
CA LYS A 138 -4.89 -8.08 -11.98
C LYS A 138 -5.35 -6.80 -12.67
N GLU A 139 -6.35 -6.88 -13.54
CA GLU A 139 -6.91 -5.75 -14.31
C GLU A 139 -7.66 -4.77 -13.41
N LYS A 140 -8.21 -5.24 -12.29
CA LYS A 140 -8.95 -4.45 -11.31
C LYS A 140 -8.07 -3.90 -10.20
N LEU A 141 -6.80 -4.31 -10.16
CA LEU A 141 -5.88 -3.81 -9.15
C LEU A 141 -5.46 -2.38 -9.44
N ASP A 142 -5.48 -1.60 -8.38
CA ASP A 142 -5.03 -0.22 -8.36
C ASP A 142 -3.55 -0.13 -7.99
N VAL A 143 -2.85 0.85 -8.57
CA VAL A 143 -1.46 1.07 -8.20
C VAL A 143 -1.37 1.63 -6.77
N PRO A 144 -0.42 1.19 -5.93
CA PRO A 144 -0.28 1.76 -4.60
C PRO A 144 0.31 3.17 -4.67
N VAL A 145 -0.54 4.19 -4.56
CA VAL A 145 -0.13 5.59 -4.77
C VAL A 145 0.84 6.03 -3.70
N ASP A 146 2.02 6.47 -4.12
CA ASP A 146 2.95 7.19 -3.27
C ASP A 146 3.66 8.33 -4.00
N SER A 147 4.58 9.00 -3.31
CA SER A 147 5.28 10.17 -3.84
C SER A 147 6.11 9.83 -5.08
N TYR A 148 6.61 8.60 -5.19
CA TYR A 148 7.36 8.15 -6.35
C TYR A 148 6.42 7.88 -7.52
N ILE A 149 5.34 7.12 -7.31
CA ILE A 149 4.33 6.86 -8.36
C ILE A 149 3.73 8.16 -8.90
N ILE A 150 3.41 9.12 -8.04
CA ILE A 150 2.95 10.46 -8.47
C ILE A 150 4.00 11.17 -9.32
N LYS A 151 5.27 11.09 -8.93
CA LYS A 151 6.37 11.74 -9.68
C LYS A 151 6.52 11.14 -11.08
N VAL A 152 6.52 9.82 -11.19
CA VAL A 152 6.65 9.14 -12.50
C VAL A 152 5.40 9.38 -13.34
N ALA A 153 4.20 9.18 -12.79
CA ALA A 153 2.97 9.37 -13.55
C ALA A 153 2.85 10.79 -14.14
N ASN A 154 3.31 11.81 -13.41
CA ASN A 154 3.31 13.20 -13.88
C ASN A 154 4.53 13.58 -14.75
N ALA A 155 5.54 12.73 -14.89
CA ALA A 155 6.67 13.02 -15.75
C ALA A 155 6.30 12.85 -17.23
N SER A 156 6.90 13.67 -18.10
CA SER A 156 6.91 13.42 -19.54
C SER A 156 7.86 12.28 -19.88
N GLU A 157 7.66 11.63 -21.03
CA GLU A 157 8.54 10.55 -21.52
C GLU A 157 9.99 10.99 -21.67
N GLU A 158 10.21 12.25 -22.05
CA GLU A 158 11.56 12.85 -22.15
C GLU A 158 12.28 12.88 -20.80
N LYS A 159 11.55 13.12 -19.71
CA LYS A 159 12.10 13.22 -18.35
C LYS A 159 12.17 11.86 -17.65
N ASN A 160 11.26 10.96 -17.99
CA ASN A 160 11.23 9.60 -17.48
C ASN A 160 10.58 8.71 -18.53
N LYS A 161 11.27 7.68 -19.01
CA LYS A 161 10.78 6.78 -20.07
C LYS A 161 9.42 6.13 -19.76
N LEU A 162 9.08 6.02 -18.48
CA LEU A 162 7.83 5.45 -17.99
C LEU A 162 6.81 6.53 -17.58
N GLY A 163 7.12 7.80 -17.82
CA GLY A 163 6.27 8.93 -17.48
C GLY A 163 4.97 8.92 -18.28
N LEU A 164 3.83 9.13 -17.62
CA LEU A 164 2.49 9.07 -18.24
C LEU A 164 1.95 10.44 -18.67
N ASP A 165 2.68 11.52 -18.40
CA ASP A 165 2.28 12.90 -18.66
C ASP A 165 0.84 13.22 -18.19
N LEU A 166 0.49 12.76 -16.98
CA LEU A 166 -0.87 12.95 -16.44
C LEU A 166 -1.26 14.42 -16.26
N ASN A 167 -0.26 15.31 -16.15
CA ASN A 167 -0.40 16.71 -15.77
C ASN A 167 -1.36 16.89 -14.58
N TYR A 168 -1.38 15.93 -13.66
CA TYR A 168 -2.26 15.92 -12.50
C TYR A 168 -1.56 16.65 -11.35
N CYS A 169 -1.90 17.94 -11.23
CA CYS A 169 -1.37 18.86 -10.23
C CYS A 169 -2.00 18.60 -8.85
N LYS A 170 -1.68 17.45 -8.23
CA LYS A 170 -1.81 17.31 -6.78
C LYS A 170 -0.45 17.06 -6.14
N SER A 171 -0.32 17.58 -4.93
CA SER A 171 0.88 17.47 -4.12
C SER A 171 1.33 16.01 -4.02
N VAL A 172 2.65 15.77 -4.07
CA VAL A 172 3.30 14.47 -3.75
C VAL A 172 3.00 13.96 -2.32
N LYS A 173 2.24 14.74 -1.53
CA LYS A 173 1.69 14.40 -0.22
C LYS A 173 0.43 13.54 -0.34
N TRP A 174 0.51 12.42 -1.04
CA TRP A 174 -0.57 11.42 -1.13
C TRP A 174 -1.10 11.02 0.25
N SER A 175 -0.25 10.97 1.28
CA SER A 175 -0.64 10.57 2.63
C SER A 175 -1.56 11.57 3.33
N THR A 176 -1.80 12.74 2.72
CA THR A 176 -2.75 13.73 3.22
C THR A 176 -4.04 13.78 2.39
N TRP A 177 -4.24 12.87 1.44
CA TRP A 177 -5.46 12.81 0.64
C TRP A 177 -6.63 12.34 1.49
N ASN A 178 -7.54 13.27 1.79
CA ASN A 178 -8.69 13.07 2.67
C ASN A 178 -10.01 12.95 1.92
N ASP A 179 -10.00 13.11 0.61
CA ASP A 179 -11.15 12.88 -0.25
C ASP A 179 -10.83 11.68 -1.15
N ILE A 180 -11.69 10.66 -1.11
CA ILE A 180 -11.52 9.44 -1.91
C ILE A 180 -11.54 9.75 -3.42
N THR A 181 -12.20 10.84 -3.83
CA THR A 181 -12.24 11.30 -5.21
C THR A 181 -10.84 11.64 -5.74
N GLU A 182 -9.92 12.10 -4.89
CA GLU A 182 -8.53 12.36 -5.28
C GLU A 182 -7.83 11.08 -5.74
N TYR A 183 -8.08 9.99 -5.02
CA TYR A 183 -7.59 8.67 -5.34
C TYR A 183 -8.22 8.13 -6.62
N THR A 184 -9.55 8.15 -6.74
CA THR A 184 -10.27 7.60 -7.90
C THR A 184 -9.88 8.31 -9.20
N ILE A 185 -9.85 9.65 -9.20
CA ILE A 185 -9.43 10.41 -10.39
C ILE A 185 -7.99 10.05 -10.78
N PHE A 186 -7.10 9.87 -9.82
CA PHE A 186 -5.71 9.51 -10.10
C PHE A 186 -5.60 8.11 -10.71
N GLN A 187 -6.34 7.13 -10.16
CA GLN A 187 -6.38 5.76 -10.68
C GLN A 187 -6.96 5.69 -12.09
N ASP A 188 -8.02 6.43 -12.38
CA ASP A 188 -8.65 6.49 -13.71
C ASP A 188 -7.71 7.10 -14.75
N LYS A 189 -6.99 8.16 -14.37
CA LYS A 189 -5.99 8.80 -15.23
C LYS A 189 -4.84 7.86 -15.56
N ILE A 190 -4.32 7.14 -14.55
CA ILE A 190 -3.28 6.12 -14.79
C ILE A 190 -3.82 5.06 -15.75
N ARG A 191 -5.01 4.52 -15.49
CA ARG A 191 -5.62 3.47 -16.31
C ARG A 191 -5.68 3.87 -17.78
N LYS A 192 -6.28 5.05 -18.05
CA LYS A 192 -6.39 5.57 -19.42
C LYS A 192 -5.03 5.69 -20.09
N LYS A 193 -4.03 6.22 -19.39
CA LYS A 193 -2.68 6.39 -19.96
C LYS A 193 -1.93 5.08 -20.14
N THR A 194 -2.11 4.10 -19.27
CA THR A 194 -1.49 2.79 -19.42
C THR A 194 -2.10 2.03 -20.58
N GLU A 195 -3.42 2.14 -20.79
CA GLU A 195 -4.12 1.61 -21.96
C GLU A 195 -3.62 2.28 -23.25
N GLU A 196 -3.51 3.61 -23.29
CA GLU A 196 -2.95 4.36 -24.45
C GLU A 196 -1.52 3.92 -24.81
N LYS A 197 -0.75 3.44 -23.83
CA LYS A 197 0.63 2.97 -23.99
C LYS A 197 0.75 1.45 -24.17
N ASN A 198 -0.36 0.74 -24.37
CA ASN A 198 -0.41 -0.71 -24.56
C ASN A 198 0.15 -1.53 -23.39
N TYR A 199 0.05 -1.03 -22.15
CA TYR A 199 0.21 -1.91 -20.98
C TYR A 199 -1.07 -2.71 -20.76
N GLU A 200 -0.92 -3.98 -20.38
CA GLU A 200 -2.05 -4.87 -20.08
C GLU A 200 -2.83 -4.37 -18.85
N THR A 201 -2.12 -3.99 -17.78
CA THR A 201 -2.73 -3.44 -16.57
C THR A 201 -1.92 -2.27 -16.02
N LYS A 202 -2.53 -1.48 -15.12
CA LYS A 202 -1.80 -0.42 -14.39
C LYS A 202 -0.66 -0.98 -13.53
N ILE A 203 -0.84 -2.20 -13.01
CA ILE A 203 0.17 -2.88 -12.20
C ILE A 203 1.41 -3.23 -13.01
N ASP A 204 1.26 -3.61 -14.28
CA ASP A 204 2.40 -3.88 -15.16
C ASP A 204 3.27 -2.64 -15.36
N TRP A 205 2.62 -1.52 -15.66
CA TRP A 205 3.31 -0.23 -15.74
C TRP A 205 4.03 0.12 -14.43
N GLU A 206 3.38 -0.11 -13.29
CA GLU A 206 3.97 0.17 -11.97
C GLU A 206 5.21 -0.68 -11.69
N TYR A 207 5.22 -1.96 -12.09
CA TYR A 207 6.40 -2.82 -11.97
C TYR A 207 7.58 -2.29 -12.77
N HIS A 208 7.33 -1.86 -14.01
CA HIS A 208 8.37 -1.23 -14.83
C HIS A 208 8.89 0.06 -14.18
N ALA A 209 7.99 0.88 -13.63
CA ALA A 209 8.36 2.13 -12.96
C ALA A 209 9.37 1.85 -11.84
N TRP A 210 8.98 1.00 -10.88
CA TRP A 210 9.86 0.64 -9.77
C TRP A 210 11.18 0.01 -10.19
N LEU A 211 11.17 -0.83 -11.23
CA LEU A 211 12.40 -1.44 -11.72
C LEU A 211 13.39 -0.39 -12.23
N GLU A 212 12.94 0.64 -12.94
CA GLU A 212 13.80 1.74 -13.38
C GLU A 212 14.33 2.55 -12.20
N GLN A 213 13.48 2.90 -11.22
CA GLN A 213 13.94 3.62 -10.02
C GLN A 213 14.94 2.81 -9.18
N ALA A 214 14.78 1.49 -9.12
CA ALA A 214 15.73 0.61 -8.44
C ALA A 214 17.09 0.55 -9.15
N LYS A 215 17.13 0.75 -10.48
CA LYS A 215 18.38 0.88 -11.23
C LYS A 215 19.04 2.23 -11.03
N GLU A 216 18.27 3.32 -10.98
CA GLU A 216 18.77 4.68 -10.75
C GLU A 216 19.33 4.90 -9.33
N ASN A 217 18.83 4.15 -8.34
CA ASN A 217 19.28 4.25 -6.94
C ASN A 217 20.54 3.41 -6.63
N LYS A 218 21.14 2.75 -7.63
CA LYS A 218 22.40 2.02 -7.49
C LYS A 218 23.58 2.88 -7.95
#